data_AF-A0A929ZNU1-F1
#
_entry.id   AF-A0A929ZNU1-F1
#
_cell.length_a   1.000
_cell.length_b   1.000
_cell.length_c   1.000
_cell.angle_alpha   90.00
_cell.angle_beta   90.00
_cell.angle_gamma   90.00
#
_symmetry.space_group_name_H-M   'P 1'
#
loop_
_entity.id
_entity.type
_entity.pdbx_description
1 polymer ?
#
loop_
_entity_poly.entity_id
_entity_poly.type
_entity_poly.pdbx_seq_one_letter_code
_entity_poly.pdbx_strand_id
1 'polypeptide(L)'
;TVNSTQRDYMAGEVSKDITKRFLLPQDIYEAHEKGIIHFHDSDYFAQPMYNCCLVNLEDMLQNGTVISGTAIEKPHSFATACNIATQIIAQVASNQYGGQTITLSHLAPFVEISRQKHRRNVAEELAIAGIEVDNDKVNALAELRVRKEITTGVQTIQYQIITLMTTNGQAPFVTVFMYLDEVEAGQTRDDLALIIEEMLKQRMTGVKNEKGIYITPAFPKLIYALDEDNVYEDSKYYYLTKLAAECTAKRMVPDYISAKVMKNLKNGDVYPCMGCRSFLTVDRFTDKDLGNIAEAENYDRNHHKYYGRFNQGVVTINLVDVACSSKGNEEEFWKIFDERLNLCYRALMIRHKRLLGTPSDVAPILWQYGAIARLKKGEVIDKLLFNGYSTISLGYGGLYE
;
A
#
# COMPACT_ATOMS: atom_id res chain seq x y z
N THR A 1 -1.30 23.16 7.84
CA THR A 1 -0.25 22.50 7.02
C THR A 1 1.08 23.23 7.04
N VAL A 2 1.15 24.57 7.06
CA VAL A 2 2.45 25.30 6.96
C VAL A 2 3.48 24.91 8.04
N ASN A 3 3.12 24.84 9.33
CA ASN A 3 4.11 24.54 10.39
C ASN A 3 4.63 23.09 10.37
N SER A 4 3.79 22.11 10.00
CA SER A 4 4.22 20.71 9.86
C SER A 4 5.19 20.57 8.70
N THR A 5 4.88 21.19 7.57
CA THR A 5 5.76 21.20 6.39
C THR A 5 7.07 21.94 6.65
N GLN A 6 7.07 23.06 7.37
CA GLN A 6 8.32 23.74 7.76
C GLN A 6 9.22 22.86 8.63
N ARG A 7 8.66 22.15 9.61
CA ARG A 7 9.43 21.21 10.45
C ARG A 7 10.04 20.08 9.63
N ASP A 8 9.27 19.55 8.67
CA ASP A 8 9.75 18.53 7.75
C ASP A 8 10.92 19.02 6.88
N TYR A 9 10.81 20.22 6.28
CA TYR A 9 11.92 20.82 5.53
C TYR A 9 13.18 21.02 6.39
N MET A 10 13.03 21.46 7.64
CA MET A 10 14.18 21.60 8.54
C MET A 10 14.86 20.25 8.79
N ALA A 11 14.09 19.19 9.05
CA ALA A 11 14.64 17.85 9.22
C ALA A 11 15.25 17.30 7.92
N GLY A 12 14.61 17.57 6.78
CA GLY A 12 15.07 17.15 5.45
C GLY A 12 16.40 17.78 5.05
N GLU A 13 16.58 19.09 5.27
CA GLU A 13 17.86 19.76 5.00
C GLU A 13 18.99 19.25 5.90
N VAL A 14 18.69 18.96 7.17
CA VAL A 14 19.65 18.30 8.08
C VAL A 14 20.01 16.90 7.57
N SER A 15 19.03 16.11 7.10
CA SER A 15 19.28 14.79 6.53
C SER A 15 20.12 14.86 5.25
N LYS A 16 19.88 15.85 4.39
CA LYS A 16 20.71 16.08 3.18
C LYS A 16 22.15 16.41 3.56
N ASP A 17 22.38 17.29 4.54
CA ASP A 17 23.74 17.61 5.02
C ASP A 17 24.44 16.36 5.58
N ILE A 18 23.75 15.58 6.42
CA ILE A 18 24.28 14.32 6.96
C ILE A 18 24.61 13.34 5.84
N THR A 19 23.70 13.20 4.87
CA THR A 19 23.84 12.31 3.73
C THR A 19 25.07 12.66 2.91
N LYS A 20 25.23 13.95 2.59
CA LYS A 20 26.38 14.49 1.87
C LYS A 20 27.71 14.27 2.58
N ARG A 21 27.77 14.57 3.88
CA ARG A 21 29.04 14.64 4.62
C ARG A 21 29.51 13.29 5.16
N PHE A 22 28.58 12.39 5.46
CA PHE A 22 28.87 11.21 6.26
C PHE A 22 28.36 9.89 5.67
N LEU A 23 27.26 9.90 4.90
CA LEU A 23 26.62 8.65 4.49
C LEU A 23 26.95 8.24 3.04
N LEU A 24 27.10 9.19 2.13
CA LEU A 24 27.45 8.92 0.75
C LEU A 24 28.94 9.22 0.49
N PRO A 25 29.65 8.31 -0.19
CA PRO A 25 30.94 8.62 -0.80
C PRO A 25 30.84 9.83 -1.72
N GLN A 26 31.89 10.65 -1.73
CA GLN A 26 31.94 11.91 -2.47
C GLN A 26 31.64 11.76 -3.96
N ASP A 27 32.14 10.69 -4.60
CA ASP A 27 31.93 10.44 -6.03
C ASP A 27 30.46 10.11 -6.37
N ILE A 28 29.73 9.42 -5.48
CA ILE A 28 28.29 9.17 -5.60
C ILE A 28 27.51 10.46 -5.40
N TYR A 29 27.86 11.24 -4.36
CA TYR A 29 27.19 12.50 -4.09
C TYR A 29 27.39 13.51 -5.24
N GLU A 30 28.60 13.62 -5.79
CA GLU A 30 28.86 14.46 -6.96
C GLU A 30 28.12 13.98 -8.21
N ALA A 31 28.02 12.67 -8.43
CA ALA A 31 27.23 12.12 -9.54
C ALA A 31 25.73 12.45 -9.39
N HIS A 32 25.23 12.48 -8.16
CA HIS A 32 23.87 12.96 -7.86
C HIS A 32 23.70 14.45 -8.15
N GLU A 33 24.60 15.30 -7.66
CA GLU A 33 24.55 16.75 -7.87
C GLU A 33 24.69 17.14 -9.36
N LYS A 34 25.48 16.37 -10.13
CA LYS A 34 25.66 16.56 -11.57
C LYS A 34 24.52 15.99 -12.41
N GLY A 35 23.55 15.30 -11.80
CA GLY A 35 22.43 14.67 -12.52
C GLY A 35 22.81 13.44 -13.36
N ILE A 36 23.96 12.82 -13.09
CA ILE A 36 24.42 11.58 -13.74
C ILE A 36 23.59 10.40 -13.24
N ILE A 37 23.34 10.40 -11.93
CA ILE A 37 22.39 9.52 -11.26
C ILE A 37 21.47 10.38 -10.39
N HIS A 38 20.37 9.80 -9.94
CA HIS A 38 19.51 10.42 -8.94
C HIS A 38 19.34 9.49 -7.75
N PHE A 39 19.94 9.85 -6.62
CA PHE A 39 19.68 9.21 -5.34
C PHE A 39 18.41 9.81 -4.76
N HIS A 40 17.30 9.09 -4.86
CA HIS A 40 16.00 9.56 -4.38
C HIS A 40 16.04 9.76 -2.86
N ASP A 41 15.12 10.56 -2.29
CA ASP A 41 14.84 10.64 -0.84
C ASP A 41 16.07 10.83 0.07
N SER A 42 17.06 11.64 -0.35
CA SER A 42 18.25 11.96 0.46
C SER A 42 17.91 12.75 1.73
N ASP A 43 16.76 13.41 1.75
CA ASP A 43 16.14 14.11 2.87
C ASP A 43 15.54 13.19 3.95
N TYR A 44 15.44 11.89 3.70
CA TYR A 44 15.06 10.87 4.71
C TYR A 44 16.16 9.85 4.99
N PHE A 45 17.27 9.87 4.23
CA PHE A 45 18.30 8.84 4.29
C PHE A 45 19.11 8.82 5.60
N ALA A 46 19.08 9.91 6.38
CA ALA A 46 19.68 9.94 7.70
C ALA A 46 19.03 8.95 8.67
N GLN A 47 17.73 8.67 8.53
CA GLN A 47 17.06 7.62 9.31
C GLN A 47 17.13 6.26 8.58
N PRO A 48 17.19 5.13 9.31
CA PRO A 48 17.08 3.79 8.73
C PRO A 48 15.63 3.47 8.35
N MET A 49 15.12 4.17 7.34
CA MET A 49 13.76 4.01 6.79
C MET A 49 13.80 3.33 5.42
N TYR A 50 12.72 2.63 5.07
CA TYR A 50 12.52 2.10 3.73
C TYR A 50 11.54 2.97 2.92
N ASN A 51 11.40 2.66 1.63
CA ASN A 51 10.59 3.42 0.68
C ASN A 51 9.09 3.10 0.81
N CYS A 52 8.63 2.07 0.11
CA CYS A 52 7.21 1.75 -0.03
C CYS A 52 6.91 0.31 0.39
N CYS A 53 5.64 0.00 0.68
CA CYS A 53 5.21 -1.33 1.12
C CYS A 53 3.81 -1.72 0.66
N LEU A 54 3.53 -3.03 0.75
CA LEU A 54 2.18 -3.59 0.84
C LEU A 54 1.86 -3.81 2.31
N VAL A 55 0.87 -3.12 2.86
CA VAL A 55 0.54 -3.22 4.30
C VAL A 55 -0.23 -4.51 4.55
N ASN A 56 0.21 -5.32 5.52
CA ASN A 56 -0.48 -6.54 5.93
C ASN A 56 -1.67 -6.26 6.85
N LEU A 57 -2.68 -5.53 6.33
CA LEU A 57 -3.88 -5.20 7.10
C LEU A 57 -4.63 -6.44 7.61
N GLU A 58 -4.63 -7.55 6.87
CA GLU A 58 -5.28 -8.78 7.32
C GLU A 58 -4.70 -9.22 8.67
N ASP A 59 -3.37 -9.37 8.75
CA ASP A 59 -2.70 -9.76 9.99
C ASP A 59 -3.00 -8.80 11.14
N MET A 60 -2.91 -7.49 10.88
CA MET A 60 -3.13 -6.46 11.91
C MET A 60 -4.59 -6.44 12.41
N LEU A 61 -5.56 -6.61 11.52
CA LEU A 61 -6.98 -6.51 11.87
C LEU A 61 -7.50 -7.84 12.44
N GLN A 62 -7.02 -8.99 11.98
CA GLN A 62 -7.47 -10.29 12.48
C GLN A 62 -6.84 -10.65 13.82
N ASN A 63 -5.57 -10.28 14.04
CA ASN A 63 -4.78 -10.73 15.18
C ASN A 63 -4.48 -9.61 16.19
N GLY A 64 -5.09 -8.44 16.01
CA GLY A 64 -4.81 -7.25 16.80
C GLY A 64 -3.47 -6.60 16.46
N THR A 65 -3.30 -5.35 16.89
CA THR A 65 -2.11 -4.53 16.62
C THR A 65 -1.90 -3.51 17.75
N VAL A 66 -0.83 -2.71 17.68
CA VAL A 66 -0.59 -1.61 18.61
C VAL A 66 -0.35 -0.34 17.80
N ILE A 67 -1.18 0.67 18.05
CA ILE A 67 -1.10 1.98 17.40
C ILE A 67 -0.72 3.01 18.46
N SER A 68 0.44 3.64 18.28
CA SER A 68 0.96 4.67 19.20
C SER A 68 0.95 4.25 20.68
N GLY A 69 1.30 2.99 20.95
CA GLY A 69 1.33 2.40 22.30
C GLY A 69 -0.02 1.91 22.83
N THR A 70 -1.10 2.04 22.07
CA THR A 70 -2.43 1.54 22.43
C THR A 70 -2.71 0.21 21.75
N ALA A 71 -3.01 -0.83 22.52
CA ALA A 71 -3.42 -2.12 21.99
C ALA A 71 -4.81 -2.02 21.34
N ILE A 72 -4.92 -2.58 20.14
CA ILE A 72 -6.14 -2.61 19.33
C ILE A 72 -6.49 -4.08 19.10
N GLU A 73 -7.66 -4.48 19.58
CA GLU A 73 -8.19 -5.82 19.37
C GLU A 73 -8.84 -5.96 17.99
N LYS A 74 -9.15 -7.21 17.62
CA LYS A 74 -9.90 -7.51 16.39
C LYS A 74 -11.18 -6.67 16.30
N PRO A 75 -11.41 -5.93 15.21
CA PRO A 75 -12.62 -5.13 15.04
C PRO A 75 -13.89 -6.00 15.05
N HIS A 76 -14.92 -5.53 15.74
CA HIS A 76 -16.23 -6.21 15.82
C HIS A 76 -17.28 -5.61 14.88
N SER A 77 -16.85 -4.86 13.87
CA SER A 77 -17.68 -4.34 12.78
C SER A 77 -16.83 -3.84 11.61
N PHE A 78 -17.40 -3.81 10.40
CA PHE A 78 -16.79 -3.25 9.19
C PHE A 78 -16.42 -1.77 9.36
N ALA A 79 -17.31 -0.95 9.94
CA ALA A 79 -17.03 0.46 10.18
C ALA A 79 -15.86 0.65 11.14
N THR A 80 -15.77 -0.15 12.21
CA THR A 80 -14.62 -0.13 13.13
C THR A 80 -13.33 -0.56 12.41
N ALA A 81 -13.38 -1.59 11.57
CA ALA A 81 -12.22 -2.04 10.79
C ALA A 81 -11.73 -0.93 9.84
N CYS A 82 -12.64 -0.24 9.15
CA CYS A 82 -12.30 0.90 8.28
C CYS A 82 -11.61 2.03 9.05
N ASN A 83 -12.10 2.35 10.26
CA ASN A 83 -11.51 3.39 11.11
C ASN A 83 -10.12 2.99 11.63
N ILE A 84 -9.90 1.73 11.98
CA ILE A 84 -8.57 1.27 12.40
C ILE A 84 -7.62 1.23 11.21
N ALA A 85 -8.08 0.81 10.02
CA ALA A 85 -7.27 0.78 8.81
C ALA A 85 -6.74 2.18 8.43
N THR A 86 -7.55 3.24 8.55
CA THR A 86 -7.08 4.61 8.28
C THR A 86 -6.05 5.09 9.30
N GLN A 87 -6.18 4.70 10.58
CA GLN A 87 -5.16 4.97 11.58
C GLN A 87 -3.84 4.26 11.25
N ILE A 88 -3.91 2.98 10.85
CA ILE A 88 -2.74 2.22 10.38
C ILE A 88 -2.09 2.92 9.19
N ILE A 89 -2.88 3.35 8.19
CA ILE A 89 -2.37 4.07 7.00
C ILE A 89 -1.56 5.30 7.41
N ALA A 90 -2.10 6.13 8.32
CA ALA A 90 -1.41 7.33 8.78
C ALA A 90 -0.11 7.00 9.54
N GLN A 91 -0.10 5.95 10.36
CA GLN A 91 1.10 5.52 11.08
C GLN A 91 2.17 4.94 10.16
N VAL A 92 1.79 4.08 9.21
CA VAL A 92 2.73 3.50 8.23
C VAL A 92 3.37 4.60 7.41
N ALA A 93 2.58 5.53 6.85
CA ALA A 93 3.12 6.65 6.07
C ALA A 93 4.05 7.56 6.89
N SER A 94 3.88 7.62 8.20
CA SER A 94 4.74 8.42 9.08
C SER A 94 6.07 7.74 9.43
N ASN A 95 6.25 6.46 9.07
CA ASN A 95 7.44 5.65 9.38
C ASN A 95 8.15 5.12 8.12
N GLN A 96 7.76 5.58 6.94
CA GLN A 96 8.43 5.36 5.66
C GLN A 96 8.41 6.66 4.85
N TYR A 97 9.21 6.79 3.79
CA TYR A 97 9.22 8.00 2.95
C TYR A 97 8.45 7.84 1.63
N GLY A 98 8.06 6.61 1.27
CA GLY A 98 7.33 6.31 0.05
C GLY A 98 5.84 6.07 0.23
N GLY A 99 5.19 5.65 -0.87
CA GLY A 99 3.77 5.28 -0.87
C GLY A 99 3.51 3.92 -0.22
N GLN A 100 2.29 3.69 0.25
CA GLN A 100 1.85 2.40 0.75
C GLN A 100 0.67 1.88 -0.06
N THR A 101 0.40 0.58 0.04
CA THR A 101 -0.76 -0.02 -0.62
C THR A 101 -1.50 -0.95 0.31
N ILE A 102 -2.82 -0.79 0.32
CA ILE A 102 -3.77 -1.65 1.03
C ILE A 102 -4.71 -2.29 0.02
N THR A 103 -5.39 -3.36 0.44
CA THR A 103 -6.47 -3.96 -0.33
C THR A 103 -7.78 -3.94 0.45
N LEU A 104 -8.90 -3.84 -0.27
CA LEU A 104 -10.24 -3.96 0.30
C LEU A 104 -10.57 -5.40 0.69
N SER A 105 -9.89 -6.41 0.13
CA SER A 105 -10.10 -7.82 0.50
C SER A 105 -9.82 -8.08 1.98
N HIS A 106 -8.82 -7.42 2.55
CA HIS A 106 -8.51 -7.50 3.99
C HIS A 106 -9.63 -6.92 4.89
N LEU A 107 -10.52 -6.10 4.36
CA LEU A 107 -11.66 -5.52 5.08
C LEU A 107 -12.96 -6.31 4.88
N ALA A 108 -13.08 -7.06 3.78
CA ALA A 108 -14.29 -7.80 3.44
C ALA A 108 -14.78 -8.79 4.53
N PRO A 109 -13.91 -9.52 5.25
CA PRO A 109 -14.35 -10.42 6.33
C PRO A 109 -15.15 -9.73 7.45
N PHE A 110 -14.95 -8.43 7.66
CA PHE A 110 -15.65 -7.69 8.70
C PHE A 110 -17.11 -7.35 8.34
N VAL A 111 -17.50 -7.50 7.07
CA VAL A 111 -18.89 -7.35 6.63
C VAL A 111 -19.77 -8.45 7.22
N GLU A 112 -19.31 -9.69 7.24
CA GLU A 112 -20.04 -10.80 7.86
C GLU A 112 -20.18 -10.61 9.37
N ILE A 113 -19.14 -10.10 10.04
CA ILE A 113 -19.21 -9.76 11.47
C ILE A 113 -20.30 -8.71 11.73
N SER A 114 -20.35 -7.66 10.91
CA SER A 114 -21.40 -6.66 10.97
C SER A 114 -22.78 -7.25 10.66
N ARG A 115 -22.88 -8.15 9.68
CA ARG A 115 -24.14 -8.82 9.32
C ARG A 115 -24.72 -9.59 10.49
N GLN A 116 -23.91 -10.39 11.17
CA GLN A 116 -24.35 -11.16 12.34
C GLN A 116 -24.73 -10.24 13.51
N LYS A 117 -23.96 -9.18 13.73
CA LYS A 117 -24.29 -8.16 14.73
C LYS A 117 -25.64 -7.49 14.44
N HIS A 118 -25.89 -7.07 13.20
CA HIS A 118 -27.15 -6.44 12.81
C HIS A 118 -28.33 -7.40 12.89
N ARG A 119 -28.16 -8.66 12.49
CA ARG A 119 -29.19 -9.71 12.64
C ARG A 119 -29.63 -9.85 14.09
N ARG A 120 -28.66 -9.98 15.00
CA ARG A 120 -28.94 -10.06 16.44
C ARG A 120 -29.66 -8.80 16.95
N ASN A 121 -29.13 -7.61 16.65
CA ASN A 121 -29.71 -6.36 17.13
C ASN A 121 -31.14 -6.16 16.61
N VAL A 122 -31.40 -6.43 15.33
CA VAL A 122 -32.75 -6.32 14.74
C VAL A 122 -33.71 -7.30 15.40
N ALA A 123 -33.30 -8.55 15.62
CA ALA A 123 -34.13 -9.54 16.29
C ALA A 123 -34.47 -9.13 17.73
N GLU A 124 -33.48 -8.65 18.48
CA GLU A 124 -33.68 -8.15 19.86
C GLU A 124 -34.60 -6.92 19.90
N GLU A 125 -34.41 -5.94 19.00
CA GLU A 125 -35.23 -4.74 18.90
C GLU A 125 -36.70 -5.07 18.59
N LEU A 126 -36.95 -6.00 17.66
CA LEU A 126 -38.30 -6.41 17.30
C LEU A 126 -38.98 -7.22 18.41
N ALA A 127 -38.23 -8.08 19.10
CA ALA A 127 -38.71 -8.80 20.27
C ALA A 127 -39.11 -7.84 21.41
N ILE A 128 -38.29 -6.82 21.69
CA ILE A 128 -38.59 -5.78 22.68
C ILE A 128 -39.84 -4.97 22.28
N ALA A 129 -40.02 -4.71 20.99
CA ALA A 129 -41.19 -4.01 20.46
C ALA A 129 -42.47 -4.88 20.40
N GLY A 130 -42.38 -6.17 20.74
CA GLY A 130 -43.49 -7.12 20.66
C GLY A 130 -43.93 -7.42 19.22
N ILE A 131 -43.04 -7.22 18.24
CA ILE A 131 -43.32 -7.44 16.82
C ILE A 131 -42.75 -8.81 16.43
N GLU A 132 -43.63 -9.78 16.18
CA GLU A 132 -43.23 -11.06 15.60
C GLU A 132 -42.98 -10.91 14.10
N VAL A 133 -41.76 -11.26 13.68
CA VAL A 133 -41.38 -11.34 12.28
C VAL A 133 -40.70 -12.67 11.99
N ASP A 134 -40.81 -13.13 10.76
CA ASP A 134 -40.00 -14.25 10.28
C ASP A 134 -38.51 -13.87 10.18
N ASN A 135 -37.65 -14.89 10.14
CA ASN A 135 -36.20 -14.70 10.02
C ASN A 135 -35.79 -14.03 8.70
N ASP A 136 -36.60 -14.15 7.65
CA ASP A 136 -36.30 -13.55 6.34
C ASP A 136 -36.40 -12.02 6.39
N LYS A 137 -37.39 -11.48 7.10
CA LYS A 137 -37.51 -10.04 7.36
C LYS A 137 -36.39 -9.52 8.24
N VAL A 138 -35.98 -10.28 9.27
CA VAL A 138 -34.81 -9.92 10.10
C VAL A 138 -33.56 -9.85 9.22
N ASN A 139 -33.35 -10.84 8.36
CA ASN A 139 -32.23 -10.89 7.43
C ASN A 139 -32.23 -9.71 6.44
N ALA A 140 -33.39 -9.37 5.88
CA ALA A 140 -33.52 -8.25 4.95
C ALA A 140 -33.23 -6.90 5.63
N LEU A 141 -33.75 -6.68 6.85
CA LEU A 141 -33.48 -5.47 7.63
C LEU A 141 -32.00 -5.38 8.05
N ALA A 142 -31.40 -6.51 8.44
CA ALA A 142 -29.98 -6.56 8.78
C ALA A 142 -29.11 -6.24 7.55
N GLU A 143 -29.41 -6.79 6.38
CA GLU A 143 -28.68 -6.52 5.14
C GLU A 143 -28.80 -5.04 4.72
N LEU A 144 -29.95 -4.40 4.92
CA LEU A 144 -30.09 -2.95 4.73
C LEU A 144 -29.15 -2.15 5.66
N ARG A 145 -29.00 -2.58 6.92
CA ARG A 145 -28.07 -1.96 7.89
C ARG A 145 -26.61 -2.21 7.50
N VAL A 146 -26.28 -3.41 7.04
CA VAL A 146 -24.94 -3.76 6.52
C VAL A 146 -24.57 -2.84 5.36
N ARG A 147 -25.44 -2.64 4.36
CA ARG A 147 -25.18 -1.75 3.22
C ARG A 147 -24.93 -0.30 3.67
N LYS A 148 -25.71 0.22 4.62
CA LYS A 148 -25.49 1.55 5.20
C LYS A 148 -24.14 1.64 5.94
N GLU A 149 -23.76 0.57 6.62
CA GLU A 149 -22.46 0.50 7.30
C GLU A 149 -21.31 0.46 6.30
N ILE A 150 -21.43 -0.26 5.18
CA ILE A 150 -20.44 -0.26 4.09
C ILE A 150 -20.26 1.17 3.56
N THR A 151 -21.36 1.88 3.25
CA THR A 151 -21.32 3.30 2.85
C THR A 151 -20.56 4.15 3.87
N THR A 152 -20.84 3.97 5.16
CA THR A 152 -20.20 4.76 6.23
C THR A 152 -18.71 4.43 6.38
N GLY A 153 -18.34 3.14 6.29
CA GLY A 153 -16.96 2.68 6.39
C GLY A 153 -16.10 3.16 5.21
N VAL A 154 -16.60 3.01 3.98
CA VAL A 154 -15.92 3.51 2.77
C VAL A 154 -15.77 5.04 2.82
N GLN A 155 -16.78 5.75 3.29
CA GLN A 155 -16.72 7.20 3.47
C GLN A 155 -15.66 7.60 4.50
N THR A 156 -15.55 6.84 5.59
CA THR A 156 -14.52 7.05 6.61
C THR A 156 -13.13 6.94 5.98
N ILE A 157 -12.88 5.91 5.16
CA ILE A 157 -11.61 5.74 4.44
C ILE A 157 -11.35 6.94 3.53
N GLN A 158 -12.30 7.31 2.66
CA GLN A 158 -12.11 8.39 1.70
C GLN A 158 -11.81 9.73 2.37
N TYR A 159 -12.58 10.11 3.39
CA TYR A 159 -12.41 11.40 4.05
C TYR A 159 -11.17 11.42 4.93
N GLN A 160 -10.95 10.39 5.75
CA GLN A 160 -9.82 10.39 6.68
C GLN A 160 -8.47 10.33 5.95
N ILE A 161 -8.34 9.62 4.84
CA ILE A 161 -7.09 9.64 4.04
C ILE A 161 -6.74 11.06 3.59
N ILE A 162 -7.73 11.92 3.33
CA ILE A 162 -7.50 13.28 2.83
C ILE A 162 -7.33 14.28 3.98
N THR A 163 -8.02 14.06 5.11
CA THR A 163 -8.00 15.00 6.24
C THR A 163 -6.93 14.67 7.29
N LEU A 164 -6.42 13.45 7.32
CA LEU A 164 -5.29 13.08 8.17
C LEU A 164 -4.00 13.65 7.59
N MET A 165 -3.13 14.12 8.48
CA MET A 165 -1.77 14.54 8.13
C MET A 165 -0.77 13.55 8.71
N THR A 166 0.23 13.21 7.90
CA THR A 166 1.41 12.47 8.33
C THR A 166 2.42 13.39 8.99
N THR A 167 3.51 12.82 9.52
CA THR A 167 4.59 13.58 10.18
C THR A 167 5.18 14.70 9.33
N ASN A 168 5.21 14.53 7.99
CA ASN A 168 5.66 15.54 7.03
C ASN A 168 4.60 16.62 6.69
N GLY A 169 3.40 16.55 7.27
CA GLY A 169 2.34 17.53 7.06
C GLY A 169 1.57 17.40 5.76
N GLN A 170 1.68 16.25 5.08
CA GLN A 170 0.94 15.92 3.86
C GLN A 170 -0.14 14.88 4.15
N ALA A 171 -1.07 14.71 3.21
CA ALA A 171 -1.96 13.55 3.24
C ALA A 171 -1.13 12.28 2.93
N PRO A 172 -1.40 11.14 3.59
CA PRO A 172 -0.68 9.91 3.32
C PRO A 172 -0.79 9.50 1.84
N PHE A 173 0.34 9.20 1.22
CA PHE A 173 0.33 8.58 -0.10
C PHE A 173 -0.06 7.11 0.03
N VAL A 174 -1.32 6.81 -0.29
CA VAL A 174 -1.90 5.47 -0.28
C VAL A 174 -2.56 5.10 -1.61
N THR A 175 -2.36 3.84 -1.99
CA THR A 175 -3.08 3.15 -3.06
C THR A 175 -4.02 2.11 -2.46
N VAL A 176 -5.25 2.03 -2.98
CA VAL A 176 -6.24 1.01 -2.64
C VAL A 176 -6.38 0.06 -3.83
N PHE A 177 -6.11 -1.21 -3.57
CA PHE A 177 -6.26 -2.30 -4.53
C PHE A 177 -7.66 -2.94 -4.41
N MET A 178 -8.26 -3.22 -5.56
CA MET A 178 -9.59 -3.77 -5.71
C MET A 178 -9.51 -4.95 -6.67
N TYR A 179 -9.40 -6.16 -6.11
CA TYR A 179 -9.32 -7.40 -6.88
C TYR A 179 -10.17 -8.48 -6.22
N LEU A 180 -11.17 -8.98 -6.95
CA LEU A 180 -12.17 -9.90 -6.43
C LEU A 180 -11.59 -11.27 -6.07
N ASP A 181 -10.62 -11.74 -6.86
CA ASP A 181 -9.96 -13.05 -6.72
C ASP A 181 -8.88 -13.08 -5.62
N GLU A 182 -8.72 -12.01 -4.81
CA GLU A 182 -8.01 -12.12 -3.51
C GLU A 182 -8.85 -12.85 -2.46
N VAL A 183 -10.15 -13.03 -2.71
CA VAL A 183 -11.08 -13.73 -1.84
C VAL A 183 -11.70 -14.86 -2.64
N GLU A 184 -11.76 -16.06 -2.09
CA GLU A 184 -12.44 -17.21 -2.70
C GLU A 184 -13.91 -16.91 -3.06
N ALA A 185 -14.42 -17.58 -4.09
CA ALA A 185 -15.79 -17.39 -4.53
C ALA A 185 -16.77 -17.75 -3.40
N GLY A 186 -17.71 -16.83 -3.10
CA GLY A 186 -18.67 -17.01 -2.02
C GLY A 186 -19.14 -15.67 -1.43
N GLN A 187 -19.72 -15.72 -0.24
CA GLN A 187 -20.31 -14.54 0.42
C GLN A 187 -19.28 -13.42 0.62
N THR A 188 -18.05 -13.74 1.03
CA THR A 188 -17.02 -12.71 1.26
C THR A 188 -16.59 -12.00 -0.02
N ARG A 189 -16.56 -12.70 -1.17
CA ARG A 189 -16.31 -12.06 -2.48
C ARG A 189 -17.48 -11.17 -2.89
N ASP A 190 -18.71 -11.59 -2.62
CA ASP A 190 -19.89 -10.74 -2.84
C ASP A 190 -19.87 -9.49 -1.95
N ASP A 191 -19.42 -9.63 -0.70
CA ASP A 191 -19.22 -8.51 0.21
C ASP A 191 -18.10 -7.58 -0.28
N LEU A 192 -17.00 -8.12 -0.79
CA LEU A 192 -15.93 -7.34 -1.43
C LEU A 192 -16.44 -6.57 -2.65
N ALA A 193 -17.27 -7.19 -3.50
CA ALA A 193 -17.91 -6.52 -4.63
C ALA A 193 -18.75 -5.31 -4.20
N LEU A 194 -19.51 -5.43 -3.10
CA LEU A 194 -20.28 -4.32 -2.53
C LEU A 194 -19.38 -3.18 -2.02
N ILE A 195 -18.26 -3.52 -1.38
CA ILE A 195 -17.28 -2.51 -0.91
C ILE A 195 -16.65 -1.78 -2.12
N ILE A 196 -16.28 -2.52 -3.18
CA ILE A 196 -15.72 -1.94 -4.42
C ILE A 196 -16.74 -1.03 -5.09
N GLU A 197 -18.00 -1.48 -5.22
CA GLU A 197 -19.09 -0.68 -5.79
C GLU A 197 -19.22 0.66 -5.07
N GLU A 198 -19.24 0.62 -3.74
CA GLU A 198 -19.37 1.81 -2.90
C GLU A 198 -18.15 2.73 -3.00
N MET A 199 -16.93 2.17 -3.04
CA MET A 199 -15.70 2.93 -3.25
C MET A 199 -15.73 3.72 -4.56
N LEU A 200 -16.15 3.07 -5.66
CA LEU A 200 -16.28 3.71 -6.98
C LEU A 200 -17.36 4.80 -6.97
N LYS A 201 -18.52 4.53 -6.37
CA LYS A 201 -19.61 5.52 -6.24
C LYS A 201 -19.17 6.76 -5.49
N GLN A 202 -18.52 6.61 -4.34
CA GLN A 202 -18.06 7.74 -3.55
C GLN A 202 -16.90 8.50 -4.21
N ARG A 203 -16.00 7.80 -4.92
CA ARG A 203 -14.99 8.46 -5.76
C ARG A 203 -15.63 9.33 -6.82
N MET A 204 -16.65 8.83 -7.53
CA MET A 204 -17.40 9.60 -8.52
C MET A 204 -18.07 10.83 -7.92
N THR A 205 -18.69 10.71 -6.74
CA THR A 205 -19.23 11.86 -5.99
C THR A 205 -18.13 12.87 -5.68
N GLY A 206 -16.93 12.41 -5.33
CA GLY A 206 -15.79 13.24 -4.96
C GLY A 206 -15.92 13.79 -3.54
N VAL A 207 -15.06 14.74 -3.20
CA VAL A 207 -15.07 15.41 -1.88
C VAL A 207 -15.31 16.89 -2.04
N LYS A 208 -15.93 17.53 -1.05
CA LYS A 208 -16.13 18.99 -1.06
C LYS A 208 -14.85 19.70 -0.63
N ASN A 209 -14.45 20.74 -1.35
CA ASN A 209 -13.44 21.68 -0.89
C ASN A 209 -14.02 22.67 0.15
N GLU A 210 -13.21 23.61 0.63
CA GLU A 210 -13.62 24.62 1.63
C GLU A 210 -14.80 25.49 1.17
N LYS A 211 -15.02 25.62 -0.14
CA LYS A 211 -16.16 26.34 -0.73
C LYS A 211 -17.41 25.45 -0.92
N GLY A 212 -17.37 24.21 -0.46
CA GLY A 212 -18.46 23.24 -0.61
C GLY A 212 -18.59 22.63 -2.01
N ILE A 213 -17.61 22.85 -2.90
CA ILE A 213 -17.64 22.38 -4.30
C ILE A 213 -17.01 20.99 -4.37
N TYR A 214 -17.69 20.05 -5.04
CA TYR A 214 -17.16 18.71 -5.28
C TYR A 214 -15.96 18.74 -6.23
N ILE A 215 -14.83 18.23 -5.74
CA ILE A 215 -13.56 18.12 -6.47
C ILE A 215 -13.11 16.66 -6.54
N THR A 216 -12.20 16.39 -7.47
CA THR A 216 -11.55 15.08 -7.60
C THR A 216 -10.46 14.98 -6.54
N PRO A 217 -10.55 14.06 -5.57
CA PRO A 217 -9.50 13.89 -4.59
C PRO A 217 -8.26 13.25 -5.24
N ALA A 218 -7.07 13.69 -4.83
CA ALA A 218 -5.80 13.14 -5.32
C ALA A 218 -5.53 11.72 -4.78
N PHE A 219 -5.86 11.48 -3.51
CA PHE A 219 -5.71 10.19 -2.84
C PHE A 219 -7.05 9.67 -2.27
N PRO A 220 -7.18 8.35 -2.01
CA PRO A 220 -6.23 7.30 -2.42
C PRO A 220 -6.13 7.17 -3.95
N LYS A 221 -5.01 6.63 -4.46
CA LYS A 221 -5.01 6.04 -5.80
C LYS A 221 -5.89 4.80 -5.77
N LEU A 222 -6.70 4.57 -6.80
CA LEU A 222 -7.50 3.34 -6.92
C LEU A 222 -6.92 2.48 -8.03
N ILE A 223 -6.74 1.18 -7.76
CA ILE A 223 -6.34 0.20 -8.77
C ILE A 223 -7.40 -0.91 -8.80
N TYR A 224 -7.99 -1.13 -9.98
CA TYR A 224 -8.96 -2.18 -10.22
C TYR A 224 -8.34 -3.29 -11.08
N ALA A 225 -8.35 -4.53 -10.59
CA ALA A 225 -7.82 -5.66 -11.33
C ALA A 225 -8.90 -6.31 -12.19
N LEU A 226 -8.58 -6.48 -13.48
CA LEU A 226 -9.45 -7.08 -14.47
C LEU A 226 -9.13 -8.57 -14.63
N ASP A 227 -10.13 -9.42 -14.42
CA ASP A 227 -10.04 -10.88 -14.54
C ASP A 227 -11.35 -11.49 -15.06
N GLU A 228 -11.36 -12.80 -15.29
CA GLU A 228 -12.46 -13.53 -15.94
C GLU A 228 -13.85 -13.28 -15.30
N ASP A 229 -13.89 -13.02 -13.99
CA ASP A 229 -15.13 -12.78 -13.25
C ASP A 229 -15.73 -11.38 -13.42
N ASN A 230 -15.03 -10.48 -14.12
CA ASN A 230 -15.45 -9.08 -14.28
C ASN A 230 -15.21 -8.46 -15.67
N VAL A 231 -14.55 -9.13 -16.62
CA VAL A 231 -14.24 -8.55 -17.95
C VAL A 231 -15.27 -8.82 -19.05
N TYR A 232 -16.07 -9.89 -18.95
CA TYR A 232 -17.05 -10.26 -19.99
C TYR A 232 -18.45 -9.81 -19.61
N GLU A 233 -19.29 -9.44 -20.59
CA GLU A 233 -20.64 -8.89 -20.32
C GLU A 233 -21.55 -9.82 -19.52
N ASP A 234 -21.34 -11.13 -19.63
CA ASP A 234 -22.04 -12.20 -18.92
C ASP A 234 -21.37 -12.60 -17.59
N SER A 235 -20.18 -12.06 -17.28
CA SER A 235 -19.52 -12.29 -15.99
C SER A 235 -20.31 -11.65 -14.83
N LYS A 236 -20.39 -12.35 -13.70
CA LYS A 236 -21.15 -11.95 -12.50
C LYS A 236 -20.87 -10.51 -12.07
N TYR A 237 -19.61 -10.08 -12.08
CA TYR A 237 -19.20 -8.78 -11.57
C TYR A 237 -18.91 -7.75 -12.67
N TYR A 238 -19.29 -8.01 -13.93
CA TYR A 238 -19.07 -7.08 -15.05
C TYR A 238 -19.65 -5.67 -14.83
N TYR A 239 -20.72 -5.57 -14.04
CA TYR A 239 -21.30 -4.29 -13.66
C TYR A 239 -20.29 -3.38 -12.92
N LEU A 240 -19.35 -3.95 -12.16
CA LEU A 240 -18.28 -3.21 -11.50
C LEU A 240 -17.29 -2.64 -12.52
N THR A 241 -16.97 -3.39 -13.58
CA THR A 241 -16.11 -2.89 -14.67
C THR A 241 -16.74 -1.72 -15.39
N LYS A 242 -18.05 -1.77 -15.67
CA LYS A 242 -18.79 -0.61 -16.20
C LYS A 242 -18.73 0.58 -15.25
N LEU A 243 -18.96 0.35 -13.96
CA LEU A 243 -18.90 1.40 -12.93
C LEU A 243 -17.48 1.98 -12.78
N ALA A 244 -16.45 1.15 -12.88
CA ALA A 244 -15.05 1.57 -12.85
C ALA A 244 -14.73 2.46 -14.05
N ALA A 245 -15.17 2.09 -15.26
CA ALA A 245 -14.98 2.91 -16.45
C ALA A 245 -15.68 4.27 -16.34
N GLU A 246 -16.92 4.31 -15.82
CA GLU A 246 -17.62 5.57 -15.52
C GLU A 246 -16.86 6.42 -14.49
N CYS A 247 -16.29 5.78 -13.48
CA CYS A 247 -15.48 6.44 -12.47
C CYS A 247 -14.21 7.06 -13.07
N THR A 248 -13.47 6.31 -13.90
CA THR A 248 -12.30 6.80 -14.63
C THR A 248 -12.66 8.00 -15.50
N ALA A 249 -13.78 7.94 -16.23
CA ALA A 249 -14.22 9.05 -17.08
C ALA A 249 -14.52 10.34 -16.29
N LYS A 250 -15.01 10.23 -15.05
CA LYS A 250 -15.33 11.38 -14.20
C LYS A 250 -14.15 11.88 -13.35
N ARG A 251 -13.23 10.97 -12.96
CA ARG A 251 -12.26 11.20 -11.86
C ARG A 251 -10.86 10.67 -12.13
N MET A 252 -10.55 10.25 -13.36
CA MET A 252 -9.27 9.68 -13.84
C MET A 252 -8.87 8.32 -13.26
N VAL A 253 -9.47 7.89 -12.14
CA VAL A 253 -9.20 6.60 -11.46
C VAL A 253 -10.49 5.78 -11.39
N PRO A 254 -10.44 4.44 -11.29
CA PRO A 254 -9.26 3.60 -11.06
C PRO A 254 -8.32 3.48 -12.27
N ASP A 255 -7.05 3.21 -11.97
CA ASP A 255 -6.11 2.58 -12.91
C ASP A 255 -6.41 1.08 -12.98
N TYR A 256 -6.01 0.42 -14.08
CA TYR A 256 -6.33 -0.99 -14.32
C TYR A 256 -5.08 -1.87 -14.32
N ILE A 257 -5.16 -3.04 -13.70
CA ILE A 257 -4.17 -4.12 -13.82
C ILE A 257 -4.83 -5.30 -14.53
N SER A 258 -4.17 -5.86 -15.55
CA SER A 258 -4.60 -7.11 -16.17
C SER A 258 -4.12 -8.29 -15.33
N ALA A 259 -5.04 -8.98 -14.66
CA ALA A 259 -4.72 -10.20 -13.93
C ALA A 259 -4.16 -11.28 -14.88
N LYS A 260 -4.74 -11.43 -16.08
CA LYS A 260 -4.23 -12.31 -17.15
C LYS A 260 -2.74 -12.09 -17.45
N VAL A 261 -2.34 -10.85 -17.74
CA VAL A 261 -0.93 -10.54 -18.04
C VAL A 261 -0.06 -10.75 -16.80
N MET A 262 -0.55 -10.37 -15.63
CA MET A 262 0.20 -10.52 -14.38
C MET A 262 0.46 -12.00 -14.05
N LYS A 263 -0.57 -12.86 -14.12
CA LYS A 263 -0.44 -14.32 -13.97
C LYS A 263 0.64 -14.88 -14.90
N ASN A 264 0.66 -14.46 -16.16
CA ASN A 264 1.69 -14.90 -17.12
C ASN A 264 3.12 -14.45 -16.75
N LEU A 265 3.27 -13.22 -16.23
CA LEU A 265 4.58 -12.65 -15.89
C LEU A 265 5.07 -13.03 -14.49
N LYS A 266 4.17 -13.44 -13.59
CA LYS A 266 4.40 -13.59 -12.15
C LYS A 266 4.02 -14.98 -11.63
N ASN A 267 4.23 -16.01 -12.44
CA ASN A 267 4.04 -17.42 -12.07
C ASN A 267 2.64 -17.73 -11.52
N GLY A 268 1.60 -17.14 -12.10
CA GLY A 268 0.22 -17.33 -11.67
C GLY A 268 -0.26 -16.38 -10.57
N ASP A 269 0.64 -15.57 -9.99
CA ASP A 269 0.26 -14.65 -8.92
C ASP A 269 -0.27 -13.31 -9.45
N VAL A 270 -1.17 -12.72 -8.67
CA VAL A 270 -1.68 -11.36 -8.89
C VAL A 270 -1.61 -10.61 -7.57
N TYR A 271 -0.92 -9.48 -7.57
CA TYR A 271 -0.71 -8.64 -6.39
C TYR A 271 -0.54 -7.18 -6.80
N PRO A 272 -0.84 -6.21 -5.93
CA PRO A 272 -0.70 -4.81 -6.30
C PRO A 272 0.76 -4.36 -6.33
N CYS A 273 1.00 -3.23 -6.99
CA CYS A 273 2.22 -2.48 -6.78
C CYS A 273 2.22 -1.78 -5.42
N MET A 274 3.40 -1.56 -4.85
CA MET A 274 3.60 -0.67 -3.70
C MET A 274 3.61 0.79 -4.17
N GLY A 275 2.76 1.62 -3.55
CA GLY A 275 2.62 3.04 -3.88
C GLY A 275 2.17 3.24 -5.33
N CYS A 276 2.98 3.94 -6.13
CA CYS A 276 2.63 4.26 -7.52
C CYS A 276 2.57 3.02 -8.42
N ARG A 277 3.69 2.26 -8.45
CA ARG A 277 4.00 1.24 -9.47
C ARG A 277 5.21 0.36 -9.13
N SER A 278 5.67 0.33 -7.87
CA SER A 278 6.80 -0.52 -7.47
C SER A 278 6.32 -1.95 -7.23
N PHE A 279 6.48 -2.83 -8.22
CA PHE A 279 6.06 -4.22 -8.09
C PHE A 279 7.10 -5.06 -7.35
N LEU A 280 6.63 -5.86 -6.40
CA LEU A 280 7.44 -6.90 -5.78
C LEU A 280 7.92 -7.92 -6.83
N THR A 281 9.04 -8.59 -6.54
CA THR A 281 9.32 -9.87 -7.19
C THR A 281 8.31 -10.90 -6.72
N VAL A 282 8.06 -11.91 -7.56
CA VAL A 282 7.36 -13.14 -7.14
C VAL A 282 7.99 -13.63 -5.84
N ASP A 283 7.19 -14.19 -4.95
CA ASP A 283 7.70 -14.83 -3.74
C ASP A 283 8.80 -15.85 -4.10
N ARG A 284 9.92 -15.80 -3.39
CA ARG A 284 11.08 -16.70 -3.60
C ARG A 284 11.48 -17.42 -2.31
N PHE A 285 10.77 -17.18 -1.22
CA PHE A 285 11.11 -17.67 0.11
C PHE A 285 10.12 -18.74 0.58
N THR A 286 8.86 -18.70 0.12
CA THR A 286 7.88 -19.78 0.36
C THR A 286 8.31 -21.08 -0.34
N ASP A 287 8.62 -21.05 -1.63
CA ASP A 287 9.11 -22.23 -2.40
C ASP A 287 10.41 -22.82 -1.86
N LYS A 288 11.21 -22.00 -1.17
CA LYS A 288 12.49 -22.42 -0.56
C LYS A 288 12.35 -22.86 0.89
N ASP A 289 11.12 -22.91 1.40
CA ASP A 289 10.79 -23.26 2.79
C ASP A 289 11.63 -22.48 3.82
N LEU A 290 11.82 -21.17 3.57
CA LEU A 290 12.54 -20.30 4.51
C LEU A 290 11.71 -19.95 5.75
N GLY A 291 10.47 -20.46 5.81
CA GLY A 291 9.56 -20.32 6.93
C GLY A 291 8.99 -18.91 7.12
N ASN A 292 8.40 -18.69 8.30
CA ASN A 292 7.79 -17.42 8.67
C ASN A 292 8.83 -16.38 9.08
N ILE A 293 9.60 -15.88 8.10
CA ILE A 293 10.71 -14.93 8.32
C ILE A 293 10.20 -13.66 9.02
N ALA A 294 8.97 -13.22 8.72
CA ALA A 294 8.37 -12.01 9.26
C ALA A 294 7.64 -12.20 10.60
N GLU A 295 7.57 -13.43 11.11
CA GLU A 295 6.78 -13.79 12.31
C GLU A 295 5.30 -13.37 12.19
N ALA A 296 4.79 -13.26 10.96
CA ALA A 296 3.40 -12.88 10.72
C ALA A 296 2.45 -13.98 11.20
N GLU A 297 1.37 -13.62 11.89
CA GLU A 297 0.40 -14.57 12.40
C GLU A 297 -0.50 -15.13 11.29
N ASN A 298 -0.66 -14.40 10.18
CA ASN A 298 -1.31 -14.89 8.96
C ASN A 298 -0.37 -15.62 7.98
N TYR A 299 0.80 -16.11 8.41
CA TYR A 299 1.68 -16.89 7.53
C TYR A 299 1.08 -18.26 7.20
N ASP A 300 0.97 -18.57 5.91
CA ASP A 300 0.64 -19.90 5.40
C ASP A 300 1.79 -20.40 4.52
N ARG A 301 2.32 -21.58 4.87
CA ARG A 301 3.43 -22.22 4.16
C ARG A 301 3.08 -22.66 2.73
N ASN A 302 1.79 -22.76 2.40
CA ASN A 302 1.33 -23.23 1.08
C ASN A 302 0.89 -22.08 0.16
N HIS A 303 0.96 -20.82 0.63
CA HIS A 303 0.54 -19.65 -0.13
C HIS A 303 1.67 -18.62 -0.21
N HIS A 304 1.87 -18.05 -1.41
CA HIS A 304 2.85 -16.99 -1.60
C HIS A 304 2.49 -15.74 -0.79
N LYS A 305 3.51 -15.10 -0.20
CA LYS A 305 3.35 -13.93 0.66
C LYS A 305 3.74 -12.63 -0.07
N TYR A 306 2.80 -11.70 -0.12
CA TYR A 306 2.96 -10.37 -0.73
C TYR A 306 2.74 -9.23 0.26
N TYR A 307 1.65 -9.26 1.00
CA TYR A 307 1.37 -8.28 2.05
C TYR A 307 2.34 -8.43 3.22
N GLY A 308 2.90 -7.31 3.66
CA GLY A 308 3.99 -7.23 4.62
C GLY A 308 5.38 -7.19 3.99
N ARG A 309 5.50 -7.02 2.66
CA ARG A 309 6.78 -6.81 1.96
C ARG A 309 6.97 -5.36 1.55
N PHE A 310 8.23 -4.97 1.32
CA PHE A 310 8.62 -3.56 1.12
C PHE A 310 9.76 -3.38 0.10
N ASN A 311 10.02 -2.12 -0.23
CA ASN A 311 11.13 -1.67 -1.09
C ASN A 311 12.13 -0.83 -0.28
N GLN A 312 13.43 -1.08 -0.47
CA GLN A 312 14.51 -0.47 0.31
C GLN A 312 14.88 0.95 -0.16
N GLY A 313 14.50 1.34 -1.39
CA GLY A 313 14.86 2.65 -1.96
C GLY A 313 15.13 2.58 -3.46
N VAL A 314 15.35 3.77 -4.03
CA VAL A 314 15.54 3.96 -5.48
C VAL A 314 16.80 4.76 -5.76
N VAL A 315 17.54 4.33 -6.77
CA VAL A 315 18.55 5.14 -7.46
C VAL A 315 18.25 5.07 -8.94
N THR A 316 18.18 6.21 -9.62
CA THR A 316 17.87 6.29 -11.05
C THR A 316 19.10 6.64 -11.86
N ILE A 317 19.35 5.92 -12.95
CA ILE A 317 20.33 6.31 -13.97
C ILE A 317 19.71 7.30 -14.94
N ASN A 318 20.45 8.35 -15.30
CA ASN A 318 20.05 9.29 -16.35
C ASN A 318 20.54 8.77 -17.71
N LEU A 319 19.64 8.18 -18.52
CA LEU A 319 20.01 7.61 -19.82
C LEU A 319 20.37 8.69 -20.86
N VAL A 320 19.73 9.86 -20.78
CA VAL A 320 20.03 11.00 -21.67
C VAL A 320 21.48 11.43 -21.50
N ASP A 321 21.94 11.52 -20.25
CA ASP A 321 23.33 11.88 -19.98
C ASP A 321 24.31 10.79 -20.45
N VAL A 322 23.94 9.50 -20.39
CA VAL A 322 24.78 8.40 -20.95
C VAL A 322 24.97 8.66 -22.45
N ALA A 323 23.87 8.91 -23.15
CA ALA A 323 23.86 9.20 -24.58
C ALA A 323 24.65 10.46 -24.92
N CYS A 324 24.38 11.59 -24.28
CA CYS A 324 25.05 12.86 -24.54
C CYS A 324 26.56 12.81 -24.25
N SER A 325 26.95 12.12 -23.17
CA SER A 325 28.37 11.98 -22.81
C SER A 325 29.17 11.15 -23.81
N SER A 326 28.52 10.19 -24.48
CA SER A 326 29.14 9.36 -25.54
C SER A 326 29.42 10.12 -26.84
N LYS A 327 28.80 11.29 -27.06
CA LYS A 327 28.91 12.11 -28.29
C LYS A 327 28.63 11.32 -29.58
N GLY A 328 27.74 10.33 -29.51
CA GLY A 328 27.36 9.48 -30.65
C GLY A 328 28.32 8.33 -30.93
N ASN A 329 29.32 8.07 -30.07
CA ASN A 329 30.16 6.89 -30.16
C ASN A 329 29.53 5.73 -29.37
N GLU A 330 29.19 4.63 -30.07
CA GLU A 330 28.53 3.46 -29.48
C GLU A 330 29.41 2.69 -28.48
N GLU A 331 30.71 2.57 -28.73
CA GLU A 331 31.64 1.91 -27.81
C GLU A 331 31.77 2.71 -26.51
N GLU A 332 31.88 4.03 -26.63
CA GLU A 332 31.94 4.93 -25.47
C GLU A 332 30.61 4.97 -24.72
N PHE A 333 29.46 4.85 -25.42
CA PHE A 333 28.15 4.75 -24.79
C PHE A 333 28.08 3.56 -23.83
N TRP A 334 28.44 2.36 -24.29
CA TRP A 334 28.36 1.16 -23.46
C TRP A 334 29.33 1.21 -22.27
N LYS A 335 30.53 1.76 -22.48
CA LYS A 335 31.49 1.98 -21.40
C LYS A 335 30.94 2.95 -20.33
N ILE A 336 30.42 4.10 -20.74
CA ILE A 336 29.83 5.09 -19.83
C ILE A 336 28.60 4.51 -19.12
N PHE A 337 27.79 3.74 -19.84
CA PHE A 337 26.63 3.06 -19.27
C PHE A 337 27.02 2.12 -18.13
N ASP A 338 28.02 1.26 -18.35
CA ASP A 338 28.54 0.34 -17.33
C ASP A 338 29.15 1.08 -16.14
N GLU A 339 29.92 2.15 -16.37
CA GLU A 339 30.48 3.00 -15.31
C GLU A 339 29.38 3.58 -14.41
N ARG A 340 28.30 4.10 -15.00
CA ARG A 340 27.18 4.69 -14.26
C ARG A 340 26.29 3.65 -13.60
N LEU A 341 26.10 2.48 -14.22
CA LEU A 341 25.45 1.35 -13.57
C LEU A 341 26.21 0.90 -12.34
N ASN A 342 27.55 0.87 -12.38
CA ASN A 342 28.37 0.58 -11.22
C ASN A 342 28.20 1.65 -10.12
N LEU A 343 28.11 2.93 -10.48
CA LEU A 343 27.76 3.99 -9.51
C LEU A 343 26.40 3.74 -8.86
N CYS A 344 25.37 3.43 -9.66
CA CYS A 344 24.03 3.10 -9.14
C CYS A 344 24.07 1.88 -8.22
N TYR A 345 24.78 0.81 -8.60
CA TYR A 345 24.92 -0.39 -7.78
C TYR A 345 25.52 -0.06 -6.40
N ARG A 346 26.64 0.66 -6.35
CA ARG A 346 27.25 1.05 -5.08
C ARG A 346 26.30 1.91 -4.24
N ALA A 347 25.60 2.85 -4.85
CA ALA A 347 24.62 3.72 -4.18
C ALA A 347 23.44 2.92 -3.59
N LEU A 348 22.91 1.96 -4.35
CA LEU A 348 21.86 1.04 -3.88
C LEU A 348 22.36 0.15 -2.74
N MET A 349 23.59 -0.36 -2.82
CA MET A 349 24.16 -1.18 -1.75
C MET A 349 24.43 -0.37 -0.47
N ILE A 350 24.72 0.93 -0.57
CA ILE A 350 24.78 1.81 0.60
C ILE A 350 23.41 1.92 1.28
N ARG A 351 22.32 2.02 0.50
CA ARG A 351 20.94 1.98 1.05
C ARG A 351 20.63 0.66 1.75
N HIS A 352 20.94 -0.46 1.12
CA HIS A 352 20.78 -1.77 1.73
C HIS A 352 21.56 -1.88 3.05
N LYS A 353 22.84 -1.50 3.05
CA LYS A 353 23.69 -1.54 4.25
C LYS A 353 23.24 -0.57 5.34
N ARG A 354 22.57 0.53 4.99
CA ARG A 354 22.00 1.47 5.96
C ARG A 354 20.88 0.84 6.80
N LEU A 355 20.18 -0.16 6.24
CA LEU A 355 19.12 -0.89 6.94
C LEU A 355 19.65 -2.06 7.78
N LEU A 356 20.85 -2.58 7.50
CA LEU A 356 21.44 -3.67 8.29
C LEU A 356 21.67 -3.25 9.74
N GLY A 357 21.37 -4.15 10.67
CA GLY A 357 21.45 -3.92 12.10
C GLY A 357 20.35 -3.01 12.66
N THR A 358 19.37 -2.60 11.85
CA THR A 358 18.28 -1.73 12.32
C THR A 358 17.37 -2.51 13.26
N PRO A 359 17.22 -2.08 14.53
CA PRO A 359 16.34 -2.74 15.47
C PRO A 359 14.87 -2.43 15.13
N SER A 360 13.98 -3.37 15.43
CA SER A 360 12.53 -3.26 15.22
C SER A 360 11.92 -2.04 15.95
N ASP A 361 12.58 -1.55 17.00
CA ASP A 361 12.17 -0.41 17.81
C ASP A 361 12.11 0.93 17.07
N VAL A 362 12.81 1.07 15.93
CA VAL A 362 12.81 2.35 15.19
C VAL A 362 11.44 2.69 14.60
N ALA A 363 10.62 1.68 14.30
CA ALA A 363 9.27 1.83 13.76
C ALA A 363 8.39 0.63 14.17
N PRO A 364 7.92 0.57 15.43
CA PRO A 364 7.24 -0.61 15.97
C PRO A 364 6.00 -1.02 15.17
N ILE A 365 5.24 -0.06 14.64
CA ILE A 365 4.06 -0.37 13.81
C ILE A 365 4.41 -1.20 12.58
N LEU A 366 5.60 -0.98 12.00
CA LEU A 366 6.10 -1.72 10.85
C LEU A 366 6.61 -3.10 11.29
N TRP A 367 7.50 -3.10 12.28
CA TRP A 367 8.34 -4.26 12.54
C TRP A 367 7.83 -5.18 13.64
N GLN A 368 7.03 -4.68 14.58
CA GLN A 368 6.58 -5.42 15.76
C GLN A 368 5.08 -5.69 15.75
N TYR A 369 4.28 -4.85 15.08
CA TYR A 369 2.82 -4.86 15.20
C TYR A 369 2.07 -5.13 13.89
N GLY A 370 2.72 -5.88 12.98
CA GLY A 370 2.03 -6.59 11.90
C GLY A 370 1.96 -5.87 10.57
N ALA A 371 2.33 -4.59 10.44
CA ALA A 371 2.25 -3.93 9.13
C ALA A 371 3.23 -4.54 8.11
N ILE A 372 4.43 -4.92 8.56
CA ILE A 372 5.46 -5.66 7.80
C ILE A 372 5.79 -6.98 8.48
N ALA A 373 6.00 -6.96 9.81
CA ALA A 373 6.42 -8.10 10.61
C ALA A 373 5.90 -8.01 12.06
N ARG A 374 6.08 -9.10 12.84
CA ARG A 374 5.86 -9.16 14.30
C ARG A 374 7.12 -9.56 15.06
N LEU A 375 8.23 -8.91 14.73
CA LEU A 375 9.51 -9.11 15.39
C LEU A 375 9.44 -8.75 16.86
N LYS A 376 10.29 -9.38 17.67
CA LYS A 376 10.42 -9.01 19.07
C LYS A 376 11.06 -7.64 19.22
N LYS A 377 10.82 -7.02 20.37
CA LYS A 377 11.48 -5.77 20.76
C LYS A 377 13.00 -5.94 20.72
N GLY A 378 13.70 -5.02 20.06
CA GLY A 378 15.17 -5.06 19.88
C GLY A 378 15.70 -6.03 18.82
N GLU A 379 14.85 -6.84 18.18
CA GLU A 379 15.27 -7.72 17.10
C GLU A 379 15.61 -6.93 15.84
N VAL A 380 16.65 -7.34 15.11
CA VAL A 380 17.08 -6.67 13.87
C VAL A 380 16.29 -7.14 12.65
N ILE A 381 16.04 -6.23 11.71
CA ILE A 381 15.22 -6.50 10.52
C ILE A 381 15.98 -7.26 9.40
N ASP A 382 17.25 -7.61 9.60
CA ASP A 382 18.17 -8.09 8.56
C ASP A 382 17.60 -9.23 7.72
N LYS A 383 16.91 -10.19 8.36
CA LYS A 383 16.29 -11.34 7.69
C LYS A 383 15.29 -10.93 6.58
N LEU A 384 14.69 -9.75 6.69
CA LEU A 384 13.72 -9.18 5.75
C LEU A 384 14.40 -8.42 4.58
N LEU A 385 15.72 -8.23 4.62
CA LEU A 385 16.50 -7.55 3.58
C LEU A 385 17.05 -8.51 2.52
N PHE A 386 16.99 -9.82 2.78
CA PHE A 386 17.55 -10.87 1.93
C PHE A 386 16.49 -11.78 1.32
N ASN A 387 16.94 -12.72 0.48
CA ASN A 387 16.14 -13.81 -0.09
C ASN A 387 14.89 -13.38 -0.88
N GLY A 388 14.85 -12.11 -1.32
CA GLY A 388 13.73 -11.57 -2.09
C GLY A 388 12.54 -11.12 -1.24
N TYR A 389 12.66 -11.08 0.10
CA TYR A 389 11.58 -10.58 0.96
C TYR A 389 11.28 -9.10 0.66
N SER A 390 12.31 -8.27 0.63
CA SER A 390 12.22 -6.88 0.14
C SER A 390 12.86 -6.72 -1.24
N THR A 391 12.48 -5.64 -1.92
CA THR A 391 13.02 -5.24 -3.24
C THR A 391 13.90 -4.00 -3.12
N ILE A 392 14.73 -3.75 -4.13
CA ILE A 392 15.52 -2.52 -4.25
C ILE A 392 15.51 -2.08 -5.72
N SER A 393 15.40 -0.77 -5.98
CA SER A 393 15.03 -0.29 -7.32
C SER A 393 16.17 0.45 -8.01
N LEU A 394 16.64 -0.11 -9.13
CA LEU A 394 17.35 0.64 -10.15
C LEU A 394 16.31 1.27 -11.10
N GLY A 395 16.12 2.58 -11.01
CA GLY A 395 15.28 3.34 -11.93
C GLY A 395 16.06 3.76 -13.17
N TYR A 396 15.33 4.09 -14.23
CA TYR A 396 15.87 4.74 -15.43
C TYR A 396 14.87 5.78 -15.92
N GLY A 397 15.35 6.77 -16.67
CA GLY A 397 14.53 7.77 -17.33
C GLY A 397 15.22 8.31 -18.58
N GLY A 398 14.44 8.85 -19.51
CA GLY A 398 14.96 9.42 -20.75
C GLY A 398 15.25 8.38 -21.83
N LEU A 399 14.30 7.46 -22.10
CA LEU A 399 14.47 6.43 -23.13
C LEU A 399 14.13 6.96 -24.54
N TYR A 400 13.28 7.98 -24.62
CA TYR A 400 12.85 8.57 -25.90
C TYR A 400 13.82 9.63 -26.40
N GLU A 401 14.25 10.49 -25.47
CA GLU A 401 15.29 11.52 -25.65
C GLU A 401 16.61 10.91 -26.06
#